data_AF-Q92S38-F1
#
_entry.id   AF-Q92S38-F1
#
_cell.length_a   1.000
_cell.length_b   1.000
_cell.length_c   1.000
_cell.angle_alpha   90.00
_cell.angle_beta   90.00
_cell.angle_gamma   90.00
#
_symmetry.space_group_name_H-M   'P 1'
#
loop_
_entity.id
_entity.type
_entity.pdbx_description
1 polymer ?
#
loop_
_entity_poly.entity_id
_entity_poly.type
_entity_poly.pdbx_seq_one_letter_code
_entity_poly.pdbx_strand_id
1 'polypeptide(L)'
;MEYTKQTLDRSTGELVTVSIGEWKTITEVADTFGIGSRKFRAVLRRLDFLQLEYVGKDWRHRLMPWVTDQGWGKRLRRDQDGRSTPFDVVSPEAQEWIRERLPSALAEMEAEVSPEAAAAVAALDDFRTTRNEYRAKLNDGKEMSVEEMVRWLSDFYPKLSQPEIATALHVTQQLVSRYQDQRSKSLKYALEKRGSEPGPIAAAALRTAFSRSA
;
A
#
# COMPACT_ATOMS: atom_id res chain seq x y z
N MET A 1 9.85 -19.14 0.00
CA MET A 1 10.83 -19.82 0.88
C MET A 1 10.30 -21.22 1.19
N GLU A 2 11.07 -22.27 0.93
CA GLU A 2 10.65 -23.64 1.26
C GLU A 2 10.82 -23.88 2.76
N TYR A 3 9.74 -24.25 3.44
CA TYR A 3 9.77 -24.56 4.87
C TYR A 3 9.77 -26.06 5.06
N THR A 4 10.63 -26.55 5.94
CA THR A 4 10.73 -27.96 6.30
C THR A 4 10.37 -28.18 7.77
N LYS A 5 9.83 -29.36 8.09
CA LYS A 5 9.56 -29.83 9.46
C LYS A 5 10.42 -31.04 9.74
N GLN A 6 11.15 -31.03 10.84
CA GLN A 6 11.79 -32.24 11.35
C GLN A 6 10.78 -33.03 12.18
N THR A 7 10.57 -34.29 11.81
CA THR A 7 9.68 -35.21 12.51
C THR A 7 10.48 -36.44 12.89
N LEU A 8 10.36 -36.88 14.15
CA LEU A 8 10.98 -38.11 14.60
C LEU A 8 10.22 -39.30 14.03
N ASP A 9 10.88 -40.07 13.17
CA ASP A 9 10.36 -41.34 12.71
C ASP A 9 10.49 -42.35 13.87
N ARG A 10 9.34 -42.81 14.37
CA ARG A 10 9.28 -43.72 15.52
C ARG A 10 9.73 -45.14 15.20
N SER A 11 9.85 -45.49 13.91
CA SER A 11 10.27 -46.82 13.47
C SER A 11 11.79 -46.93 13.31
N THR A 12 12.44 -45.85 12.88
CA THR A 12 13.90 -45.79 12.68
C THR A 12 14.64 -45.07 13.80
N GLY A 13 13.93 -44.22 14.57
CA GLY A 13 14.53 -43.35 15.59
C GLY A 13 15.23 -42.11 15.00
N GLU A 14 15.14 -41.87 13.70
CA GLU A 14 15.81 -40.77 13.02
C GLU A 14 14.90 -39.54 12.86
N LEU A 15 15.50 -38.35 12.84
CA LEU A 15 14.80 -37.11 12.50
C LEU A 15 14.72 -36.97 10.98
N VAL A 16 13.52 -37.16 10.43
CA VAL A 16 13.26 -36.97 9.00
C VAL A 16 12.83 -35.55 8.74
N THR A 17 13.47 -34.90 7.76
CA THR A 17 13.11 -33.56 7.30
C THR A 17 12.07 -33.68 6.19
N VAL A 18 10.85 -33.21 6.43
CA VAL A 18 9.73 -33.25 5.48
C VAL A 18 9.45 -31.83 4.99
N SER A 19 9.35 -31.64 3.67
CA SER A 19 8.93 -30.35 3.09
C SER A 19 7.46 -30.07 3.42
N ILE A 20 7.19 -28.87 3.91
CA ILE A 20 5.84 -28.34 4.18
C ILE A 20 5.40 -27.42 3.03
N GLY A 21 6.12 -27.46 1.91
CA GLY A 21 5.89 -26.61 0.74
C GLY A 21 6.40 -25.18 0.90
N GLU A 22 6.11 -24.38 -0.13
CA GLU A 22 6.57 -23.00 -0.20
C GLU A 22 5.62 -22.06 0.53
N TRP A 23 6.10 -21.48 1.63
CA TRP A 23 5.38 -20.40 2.28
C TRP A 23 5.84 -19.09 1.70
N LYS A 24 4.86 -18.23 1.45
CA LYS A 24 5.05 -16.94 0.79
C LYS A 24 4.52 -15.82 1.66
N THR A 25 5.19 -14.68 1.61
CA THR A 25 4.67 -13.42 2.14
C THR A 25 3.47 -12.98 1.34
N ILE A 26 2.63 -12.12 1.92
CA ILE A 26 1.47 -11.55 1.21
C ILE A 26 1.86 -10.85 -0.09
N THR A 27 3.03 -10.21 -0.15
CA THR A 27 3.52 -9.56 -1.37
C THR A 27 3.85 -10.59 -2.46
N GLU A 28 4.60 -11.64 -2.13
CA GLU A 28 4.97 -12.70 -3.09
C GLU A 28 3.74 -13.45 -3.61
N VAL A 29 2.71 -13.62 -2.77
CA VAL A 29 1.43 -14.18 -3.21
C VAL A 29 0.72 -13.23 -4.17
N ALA A 30 0.70 -11.93 -3.87
CA ALA A 30 0.11 -10.92 -4.75
C ALA A 30 0.78 -10.94 -6.14
N ASP A 31 2.12 -11.03 -6.17
CA ASP A 31 2.91 -11.11 -7.40
C ASP A 31 2.58 -12.39 -8.18
N THR A 32 2.36 -13.52 -7.49
CA THR A 32 1.94 -14.79 -8.12
C THR A 32 0.58 -14.65 -8.83
N PHE A 33 -0.31 -13.79 -8.32
CA PHE A 33 -1.61 -13.50 -8.95
C PHE A 33 -1.56 -12.33 -9.94
N GLY A 34 -0.41 -11.67 -10.13
CA GLY A 34 -0.31 -10.48 -10.97
C GLY A 34 -1.08 -9.26 -10.42
N ILE A 35 -1.39 -9.25 -9.11
CA ILE A 35 -2.16 -8.18 -8.48
C ILE A 35 -1.21 -7.30 -7.67
N GLY A 36 -1.32 -5.98 -7.86
CA GLY A 36 -0.56 -5.03 -7.06
C GLY A 36 -0.81 -5.22 -5.55
N SER A 37 0.26 -5.25 -4.76
CA SER A 37 0.22 -5.62 -3.35
C SER A 37 -0.75 -4.79 -2.48
N ARG A 38 -1.11 -3.57 -2.91
CA ARG A 38 -2.14 -2.73 -2.25
C ARG A 38 -3.56 -3.25 -2.51
N LYS A 39 -3.92 -3.50 -3.78
CA LYS A 39 -5.21 -4.09 -4.18
C LYS A 39 -5.37 -5.45 -3.52
N PHE A 40 -4.32 -6.27 -3.53
CA PHE A 40 -4.33 -7.58 -2.89
C PHE A 40 -4.59 -7.52 -1.38
N ARG A 41 -3.92 -6.61 -0.65
CA ARG A 41 -4.20 -6.42 0.79
C ARG A 41 -5.63 -5.92 1.05
N ALA A 42 -6.20 -5.10 0.17
CA ALA A 42 -7.59 -4.67 0.30
C ALA A 42 -8.56 -5.86 0.14
N VAL A 43 -8.35 -6.72 -0.85
CA VAL A 43 -9.10 -7.97 -1.03
C VAL A 43 -9.00 -8.85 0.22
N LEU A 44 -7.79 -9.08 0.73
CA LEU A 44 -7.61 -9.96 1.89
C LEU A 44 -8.22 -9.39 3.18
N ARG A 45 -8.33 -8.07 3.34
CA ARG A 45 -9.12 -7.49 4.44
C ARG A 45 -10.62 -7.73 4.26
N ARG A 46 -11.13 -7.64 3.02
CA ARG A 46 -12.55 -7.92 2.73
C ARG A 46 -12.91 -9.38 3.01
N LEU A 47 -12.00 -10.29 2.69
CA LEU A 47 -12.12 -11.72 2.99
C LEU A 47 -11.92 -12.07 4.48
N ASP A 48 -11.79 -11.06 5.36
CA ASP A 48 -11.45 -11.22 6.77
C ASP A 48 -10.20 -12.10 6.99
N PHE A 49 -9.25 -12.05 6.05
CA PHE A 49 -8.00 -12.80 6.11
C PHE A 49 -6.87 -11.95 6.73
N LEU A 50 -6.95 -10.63 6.57
CA LEU A 50 -6.04 -9.66 7.18
C LEU A 50 -6.79 -8.65 8.07
N GLN A 51 -6.16 -8.27 9.18
CA GLN A 51 -6.53 -7.15 10.04
C GLN A 51 -5.49 -6.04 10.01
N LEU A 52 -5.89 -4.83 10.39
CA LEU A 52 -4.97 -3.75 10.74
C LEU A 52 -4.67 -3.83 12.24
N GLU A 53 -3.40 -3.96 12.57
CA GLU A 53 -2.91 -4.03 13.95
C GLU A 53 -1.93 -2.89 14.20
N TYR A 54 -2.05 -2.23 15.35
CA TYR A 54 -1.08 -1.22 15.77
C TYR A 54 0.13 -1.93 16.40
N VAL A 55 1.26 -1.96 15.67
CA VAL A 55 2.47 -2.68 16.09
C VAL A 55 3.60 -1.67 16.31
N GLY A 56 3.87 -1.38 17.59
CA GLY A 56 4.90 -0.44 18.00
C GLY A 56 4.51 1.01 17.71
N LYS A 57 4.93 1.53 16.55
CA LYS A 57 4.68 2.93 16.14
C LYS A 57 3.88 3.06 14.84
N ASP A 58 3.49 1.94 14.23
CA ASP A 58 2.92 1.93 12.89
C ASP A 58 1.77 0.93 12.77
N TRP A 59 0.84 1.21 11.86
CA TRP A 59 -0.26 0.32 11.53
C TRP A 59 0.20 -0.70 10.50
N ARG A 60 -0.02 -1.98 10.77
CA ARG A 60 0.43 -3.07 9.90
C ARG A 60 -0.71 -4.00 9.57
N HIS A 61 -0.76 -4.44 8.31
CA HIS A 61 -1.58 -5.57 7.93
C HIS A 61 -1.00 -6.84 8.51
N ARG A 62 -1.79 -7.52 9.33
CA ARG A 62 -1.45 -8.81 9.95
C ARG A 62 -2.51 -9.84 9.60
N LEU A 63 -2.13 -11.11 9.55
CA LEU A 63 -3.07 -12.23 9.43
C LEU A 63 -4.12 -12.14 10.53
N MET A 64 -5.34 -12.61 10.25
CA MET A 64 -6.36 -12.78 11.28
C MET A 64 -6.05 -13.96 12.21
N PRO A 65 -6.53 -14.00 13.47
CA PRO A 65 -6.21 -15.08 14.41
C PRO A 65 -6.61 -16.45 13.88
N TRP A 66 -7.80 -16.55 13.28
CA TRP A 66 -8.30 -17.82 12.73
C TRP A 66 -7.36 -18.40 11.66
N VAL A 67 -6.70 -17.56 10.84
CA VAL A 67 -5.73 -18.01 9.83
C VAL A 67 -4.52 -18.66 10.50
N THR A 68 -4.04 -18.09 11.60
CA THR A 68 -2.92 -18.67 12.34
C THR A 68 -3.32 -19.93 13.11
N ASP A 69 -4.52 -19.93 13.69
CA ASP A 69 -5.03 -21.04 14.50
C ASP A 69 -5.29 -22.29 13.64
N GLN A 70 -5.70 -22.10 12.39
CA GLN A 70 -5.85 -23.15 11.39
C GLN A 70 -4.51 -23.69 10.85
N GLY A 71 -3.38 -23.07 11.21
CA GLY A 71 -2.06 -23.43 10.69
C GLY A 71 -1.78 -22.94 9.27
N TRP A 72 -2.65 -22.06 8.75
CA TRP A 72 -2.58 -21.51 7.39
C TRP A 72 -1.61 -20.35 7.24
N GLY A 73 -1.18 -19.76 8.34
CA GLY A 73 -0.22 -18.69 8.32
C GLY A 73 0.63 -18.59 9.58
N LYS A 74 1.76 -17.91 9.46
CA LYS A 74 2.66 -17.61 10.57
C LYS A 74 2.87 -16.12 10.64
N ARG A 75 2.64 -15.57 11.84
CA ARG A 75 2.97 -14.20 12.18
C ARG A 75 4.40 -14.12 12.69
N LEU A 76 5.32 -13.64 11.87
CA LEU A 76 6.71 -13.46 12.30
C LEU A 76 6.82 -12.12 13.04
N ARG A 77 7.20 -12.22 14.31
CA ARG A 77 7.39 -11.05 15.18
C ARG A 77 8.82 -10.54 15.03
N ARG A 78 9.05 -9.32 15.53
CA ARG A 78 10.40 -8.77 15.71
C ARG A 78 11.26 -9.76 16.48
N ASP A 79 12.52 -9.89 16.08
CA ASP A 79 13.53 -10.56 16.89
C ASP A 79 13.76 -9.77 18.20
N GLN A 80 14.37 -10.43 19.19
CA GLN A 80 14.70 -9.79 20.47
C GLN A 80 15.59 -8.56 20.30
N ASP A 81 16.39 -8.51 19.23
CA ASP A 81 17.29 -7.40 18.90
C ASP A 81 16.61 -6.25 18.12
N GLY A 82 15.33 -6.39 17.77
CA GLY A 82 14.52 -5.38 17.10
C GLY A 82 14.94 -5.01 15.67
N ARG A 83 15.85 -5.79 15.06
CA ARG A 83 16.41 -5.51 13.73
C ARG A 83 15.48 -5.96 12.60
N SER A 84 14.69 -7.02 12.81
CA SER A 84 13.79 -7.52 11.78
C SER A 84 12.44 -6.79 11.82
N THR A 85 11.91 -6.46 10.65
CA THR A 85 10.57 -5.86 10.55
C THR A 85 9.53 -6.97 10.62
N PRO A 86 8.47 -6.90 11.46
CA PRO A 86 7.45 -7.96 11.50
C PRO A 86 6.75 -8.12 10.15
N PHE A 87 6.61 -9.36 9.71
CA PHE A 87 5.91 -9.74 8.49
C PHE A 87 5.20 -11.07 8.67
N ASP A 88 4.25 -11.37 7.79
CA ASP A 88 3.47 -12.59 7.86
C ASP A 88 3.64 -13.40 6.59
N VAL A 89 3.57 -14.72 6.74
CA VAL A 89 3.67 -15.70 5.65
C VAL A 89 2.49 -16.66 5.67
N VAL A 90 2.11 -17.15 4.51
CA VAL A 90 0.97 -18.06 4.31
C VAL A 90 1.41 -19.38 3.68
N SER A 91 0.78 -20.46 4.10
CA SER A 91 1.03 -21.82 3.62
C SER A 91 0.51 -22.01 2.18
N PRO A 92 0.92 -23.09 1.49
CA PRO A 92 0.33 -23.45 0.18
C PRO A 92 -1.19 -23.62 0.22
N GLU A 93 -1.72 -24.22 1.30
CA GLU A 93 -3.16 -24.41 1.48
C GLU A 93 -3.91 -23.08 1.57
N ALA A 94 -3.37 -22.12 2.32
CA ALA A 94 -3.92 -20.78 2.39
C ALA A 94 -3.86 -20.04 1.04
N GLN A 95 -2.80 -20.26 0.26
CA GLN A 95 -2.67 -19.70 -1.08
C GLN A 95 -3.76 -20.25 -2.02
N GLU A 96 -4.09 -21.54 -1.94
CA GLU A 96 -5.21 -22.14 -2.68
C GLU A 96 -6.55 -21.54 -2.25
N TRP A 97 -6.78 -21.47 -0.94
CA TRP A 97 -8.01 -20.88 -0.40
C TRP A 97 -8.24 -19.45 -0.89
N ILE A 98 -7.15 -18.65 -0.94
CA ILE A 98 -7.18 -17.29 -1.50
C ILE A 98 -7.48 -17.35 -3.00
N ARG A 99 -6.82 -18.22 -3.77
CA ARG A 99 -7.02 -18.36 -5.22
C ARG A 99 -8.49 -18.59 -5.56
N GLU A 100 -9.16 -19.48 -4.84
CA GLU A 100 -10.56 -19.82 -5.07
C GLU A 100 -11.51 -18.62 -4.87
N ARG A 101 -11.23 -17.76 -3.88
CA ARG A 101 -12.13 -16.65 -3.46
C ARG A 101 -11.79 -15.33 -4.11
N LEU A 102 -10.57 -15.21 -4.64
CA LEU A 102 -10.05 -13.99 -5.23
C LEU A 102 -10.94 -13.44 -6.36
N PRO A 103 -11.42 -14.22 -7.34
CA PRO A 103 -12.27 -13.69 -8.42
C PRO A 103 -13.58 -13.09 -7.90
N SER A 104 -14.25 -13.76 -6.95
CA SER A 104 -15.50 -13.27 -6.37
C SER A 104 -15.29 -11.97 -5.61
N ALA A 105 -14.26 -11.91 -4.76
CA ALA A 105 -13.97 -10.71 -3.98
C ALA A 105 -13.59 -9.52 -4.87
N LEU A 106 -12.87 -9.76 -5.97
CA LEU A 106 -12.56 -8.72 -6.95
C LEU A 106 -13.83 -8.22 -7.66
N ALA A 107 -14.69 -9.12 -8.12
CA ALA A 107 -15.94 -8.77 -8.79
C ALA A 107 -16.86 -7.94 -7.87
N GLU A 108 -16.97 -8.30 -6.60
CA GLU A 108 -17.71 -7.51 -5.61
C GLU A 108 -17.11 -6.12 -5.41
N MET A 109 -15.78 -6.04 -5.25
CA MET A 109 -15.10 -4.76 -5.09
C MET A 109 -15.28 -3.87 -6.32
N GLU A 110 -15.27 -4.43 -7.52
CA GLU A 110 -15.46 -3.71 -8.78
C GLU A 110 -16.91 -3.24 -8.96
N ALA A 111 -17.88 -4.04 -8.52
CA ALA A 111 -19.31 -3.66 -8.54
C ALA A 111 -19.65 -2.51 -7.57
N GLU A 112 -18.86 -2.31 -6.51
CA GLU A 112 -19.03 -1.20 -5.56
C GLU A 112 -18.47 0.14 -6.08
N VAL A 113 -17.67 0.13 -7.16
CA VAL A 113 -17.06 1.35 -7.70
C VAL A 113 -18.09 2.11 -8.55
N SER A 114 -18.35 3.37 -8.20
CA SER A 114 -19.20 4.24 -8.99
C SER A 114 -18.60 4.51 -10.39
N PRO A 115 -19.41 4.71 -11.44
CA PRO A 115 -18.90 5.07 -12.77
C PRO A 115 -17.99 6.30 -12.74
N GLU A 116 -18.31 7.29 -11.89
CA GLU A 116 -17.48 8.47 -11.68
C GLU A 116 -16.12 8.13 -11.07
N ALA A 117 -16.08 7.26 -10.05
CA ALA A 117 -14.83 6.81 -9.45
C ALA A 117 -13.99 5.99 -10.44
N ALA A 118 -14.61 5.13 -11.25
CA ALA A 118 -13.94 4.35 -12.28
C ALA A 118 -13.30 5.27 -13.35
N ALA A 119 -14.02 6.29 -13.82
CA ALA A 119 -13.49 7.28 -14.75
C ALA A 119 -12.32 8.08 -14.16
N ALA A 120 -12.40 8.41 -12.86
CA ALA A 120 -11.34 9.11 -12.16
C ALA A 120 -10.07 8.27 -11.99
N VAL A 121 -10.22 6.97 -11.74
CA VAL A 121 -9.09 6.02 -11.67
C VAL A 121 -8.41 5.91 -13.03
N ALA A 122 -9.17 5.75 -14.12
CA ALA A 122 -8.61 5.68 -15.47
C ALA A 122 -7.80 6.95 -15.80
N ALA A 123 -8.36 8.14 -15.54
CA ALA A 123 -7.65 9.39 -15.77
C ALA A 123 -6.42 9.57 -14.86
N LEU A 124 -6.49 9.09 -13.61
CA LEU A 124 -5.34 9.09 -12.70
C LEU A 124 -4.24 8.16 -13.21
N ASP A 125 -4.58 6.97 -13.70
CA ASP A 125 -3.61 5.99 -14.21
C ASP A 125 -2.91 6.52 -15.48
N ASP A 126 -3.64 7.17 -16.39
CA ASP A 126 -3.07 7.86 -17.55
C ASP A 126 -2.09 8.95 -17.11
N PHE A 127 -2.53 9.83 -16.21
CA PHE A 127 -1.68 10.88 -15.67
C PHE A 127 -0.44 10.33 -14.95
N ARG A 128 -0.62 9.27 -14.15
CA ARG A 128 0.45 8.62 -13.40
C ARG A 128 1.49 8.04 -14.35
N THR A 129 1.07 7.41 -15.44
CA THR A 129 1.96 6.83 -16.45
C THR A 129 2.85 7.93 -17.04
N THR A 130 2.26 9.00 -17.57
CA THR A 130 3.01 10.12 -18.14
C THR A 130 3.93 10.80 -17.11
N ARG A 131 3.44 10.99 -15.87
CA ARG A 131 4.24 11.62 -14.80
C ARG A 131 5.41 10.75 -14.38
N ASN A 132 5.21 9.44 -14.25
CA ASN A 132 6.26 8.50 -13.85
C ASN A 132 7.33 8.40 -14.94
N GLU A 133 6.95 8.35 -16.22
CA GLU A 133 7.89 8.39 -17.34
C GLU A 133 8.74 9.67 -17.36
N TYR A 134 8.11 10.82 -17.10
CA TYR A 134 8.83 12.08 -16.95
C TYR A 134 9.80 12.06 -15.76
N ARG A 135 9.36 11.55 -14.61
CA ARG A 135 10.17 11.48 -13.39
C ARG A 135 11.31 10.47 -13.47
N ALA A 136 11.15 9.38 -14.21
CA ALA A 136 12.21 8.42 -14.48
C ALA A 136 13.41 9.06 -15.19
N LYS A 137 13.18 10.15 -15.93
CA LYS A 137 14.24 10.94 -16.59
C LYS A 137 14.89 11.96 -15.64
N LEU A 138 14.33 12.19 -14.46
CA LEU A 138 14.88 13.07 -13.43
C LEU A 138 15.64 12.24 -12.39
N ASN A 139 16.59 12.88 -11.68
CA ASN A 139 17.37 12.23 -10.62
C ASN A 139 16.54 11.65 -9.47
N ASP A 140 15.27 12.05 -9.32
CA ASP A 140 14.42 11.56 -8.24
C ASP A 140 13.76 10.22 -8.58
N GLY A 141 13.49 9.89 -9.86
CA GLY A 141 13.03 8.57 -10.32
C GLY A 141 11.76 7.99 -9.67
N LYS A 142 11.15 8.69 -8.72
CA LYS A 142 10.10 8.17 -7.85
C LYS A 142 8.77 8.14 -8.56
N GLU A 143 8.08 7.01 -8.43
CA GLU A 143 6.68 6.90 -8.79
C GLU A 143 5.82 7.86 -7.96
N MET A 144 4.69 8.24 -8.54
CA MET A 144 3.67 9.01 -7.86
C MET A 144 3.25 8.33 -6.56
N SER A 145 3.38 9.02 -5.43
CA SER A 145 3.01 8.49 -4.12
C SER A 145 1.49 8.49 -3.91
N VAL A 146 1.00 7.73 -2.93
CA VAL A 146 -0.42 7.73 -2.55
C VAL A 146 -0.92 9.12 -2.17
N GLU A 147 -0.09 9.90 -1.48
CA GLU A 147 -0.41 11.28 -1.13
C GLU A 147 -0.67 12.14 -2.38
N GLU A 148 0.20 12.02 -3.37
CA GLU A 148 0.05 12.73 -4.65
C GLU A 148 -1.20 12.27 -5.39
N MET A 149 -1.52 10.96 -5.38
CA MET A 149 -2.73 10.42 -5.98
C MET A 149 -4.00 10.98 -5.33
N VAL A 150 -4.05 11.00 -3.99
CA VAL A 150 -5.19 11.56 -3.25
C VAL A 150 -5.36 13.05 -3.55
N ARG A 151 -4.27 13.81 -3.57
CA ARG A 151 -4.30 15.24 -3.90
C ARG A 151 -4.82 15.48 -5.30
N TRP A 152 -4.29 14.74 -6.28
CA TRP A 152 -4.72 14.84 -7.67
C TRP A 152 -6.21 14.53 -7.83
N LEU A 153 -6.71 13.44 -7.25
CA LEU A 153 -8.14 13.13 -7.28
C LEU A 153 -8.99 14.22 -6.62
N SER A 154 -8.52 14.79 -5.52
CA SER A 154 -9.22 15.88 -4.82
C SER A 154 -9.23 17.19 -5.63
N ASP A 155 -8.23 17.41 -6.48
CA ASP A 155 -8.11 18.59 -7.34
C ASP A 155 -8.97 18.47 -8.61
N PHE A 156 -8.92 17.32 -9.28
CA PHE A 156 -9.54 17.11 -10.60
C PHE A 156 -10.93 16.48 -10.53
N TYR A 157 -11.25 15.77 -9.45
CA TYR A 157 -12.53 15.12 -9.22
C TYR A 157 -13.13 15.51 -7.86
N PRO A 158 -13.42 16.81 -7.62
CA PRO A 158 -13.83 17.33 -6.31
C PRO A 158 -15.19 16.81 -5.83
N LYS A 159 -15.96 16.17 -6.71
CA LYS A 159 -17.24 15.53 -6.38
C LYS A 159 -17.07 14.16 -5.72
N LEU A 160 -15.90 13.52 -5.86
CA LEU A 160 -15.65 12.24 -5.22
C LEU A 160 -15.54 12.42 -3.71
N SER A 161 -16.30 11.61 -2.99
CA SER A 161 -16.25 11.51 -1.55
C SER A 161 -14.96 10.80 -1.08
N GLN A 162 -14.60 10.99 0.20
CA GLN A 162 -13.44 10.29 0.79
C GLN A 162 -13.55 8.76 0.72
N PRO A 163 -14.72 8.14 0.97
CA PRO A 163 -14.91 6.71 0.77
C PRO A 163 -14.65 6.28 -0.69
N GLU A 164 -15.15 7.03 -1.68
CA GLU A 164 -14.92 6.70 -3.10
C GLU A 164 -13.44 6.77 -3.47
N ILE A 165 -12.72 7.81 -3.01
CA ILE A 165 -11.27 7.93 -3.21
C ILE A 165 -10.53 6.78 -2.51
N ALA A 166 -10.96 6.38 -1.31
CA ALA A 166 -10.35 5.28 -0.57
C ALA A 166 -10.52 3.94 -1.30
N THR A 167 -11.73 3.66 -1.79
CA THR A 167 -12.05 2.48 -2.60
C THR A 167 -11.23 2.48 -3.89
N ALA A 168 -11.24 3.58 -4.63
CA ALA A 168 -10.51 3.78 -5.88
C ALA A 168 -9.00 3.52 -5.75
N LEU A 169 -8.39 3.98 -4.67
CA LEU A 169 -6.94 3.83 -4.43
C LEU A 169 -6.57 2.59 -3.62
N HIS A 170 -7.56 1.80 -3.17
CA HIS A 170 -7.40 0.65 -2.26
C HIS A 170 -6.68 1.01 -0.94
N VAL A 171 -6.98 2.19 -0.39
CA VAL A 171 -6.44 2.68 0.89
C VAL A 171 -7.54 2.85 1.92
N THR A 172 -7.18 3.25 3.14
CA THR A 172 -8.18 3.53 4.18
C THR A 172 -8.73 4.95 4.04
N GLN A 173 -9.99 5.17 4.42
CA GLN A 173 -10.61 6.50 4.44
C GLN A 173 -9.83 7.47 5.34
N GLN A 174 -9.31 6.99 6.48
CA GLN A 174 -8.51 7.81 7.39
C GLN A 174 -7.23 8.35 6.72
N LEU A 175 -6.61 7.55 5.84
CA LEU A 175 -5.43 7.98 5.10
C LEU A 175 -5.78 9.07 4.07
N VAL A 176 -6.92 8.91 3.37
CA VAL A 176 -7.44 9.93 2.44
C VAL A 176 -7.71 11.24 3.18
N SER A 177 -8.46 11.18 4.30
CA SER A 177 -8.75 12.34 5.15
C SER A 177 -7.46 13.05 5.59
N ARG A 178 -6.47 12.31 6.08
CA ARG A 178 -5.17 12.88 6.48
C ARG A 178 -4.50 13.65 5.35
N TYR A 179 -4.47 13.10 4.12
CA TYR A 179 -3.81 13.76 2.99
C TYR A 179 -4.61 14.96 2.46
N GLN A 180 -5.94 14.91 2.51
CA GLN A 180 -6.78 16.06 2.20
C GLN A 180 -6.59 17.20 3.22
N ASP A 181 -6.45 16.89 4.50
CA ASP A 181 -6.16 17.90 5.54
C ASP A 181 -4.80 18.56 5.33
N GLN A 182 -3.76 17.77 5.01
CA GLN A 182 -2.43 18.28 4.69
C GLN A 182 -2.43 19.17 3.44
N ARG A 183 -3.22 18.81 2.42
CA ARG A 183 -3.44 19.63 1.23
C ARG A 183 -4.10 20.96 1.59
N SER A 184 -5.20 20.93 2.34
CA SER A 184 -5.93 22.14 2.76
C SER A 184 -5.05 23.10 3.56
N LYS A 185 -4.21 22.57 4.47
CA LYS A 185 -3.22 23.37 5.20
C LYS A 185 -2.18 23.99 4.28
N SER A 186 -1.63 23.21 3.35
CA SER A 186 -0.65 23.69 2.37
C SER A 186 -1.23 24.79 1.47
N LEU A 187 -2.48 24.63 1.02
CA LEU A 187 -3.17 25.64 0.21
C LEU A 187 -3.46 26.91 0.99
N LYS A 188 -3.95 26.78 2.23
CA LYS A 188 -4.18 27.94 3.12
C LYS A 188 -2.88 28.72 3.33
N TYR A 189 -1.80 28.02 3.66
CA TYR A 189 -0.48 28.63 3.81
C TYR A 189 0.01 29.33 2.53
N ALA A 190 -0.15 28.68 1.37
CA ALA A 190 0.24 29.27 0.09
C ALA A 190 -0.57 30.52 -0.26
N LEU A 191 -1.88 30.53 0.03
CA LEU A 191 -2.76 31.69 -0.16
C LEU A 191 -2.38 32.84 0.78
N GLU A 192 -2.12 32.56 2.06
CA GLU A 192 -1.63 33.56 3.03
C GLU A 192 -0.29 34.17 2.59
N LYS A 193 0.57 33.37 1.96
CA LYS A 193 1.85 33.84 1.40
C LYS A 193 1.72 34.54 0.05
N ARG A 194 0.59 34.40 -0.64
CA ARG A 194 0.35 35.03 -1.94
C ARG A 194 0.08 36.52 -1.75
N GLY A 195 1.13 37.33 -1.95
CA GLY A 195 1.11 38.78 -1.67
C GLY A 195 1.93 39.20 -0.45
N SER A 196 2.52 38.25 0.29
CA SER A 196 3.53 38.55 1.30
C SER A 196 4.88 38.85 0.62
N GLU A 197 5.61 39.86 1.09
CA GLU A 197 7.01 40.03 0.66
C GLU A 197 7.82 38.77 0.98
N PRO A 198 8.66 38.28 0.04
CA PRO A 198 9.53 37.16 0.32
C PRO A 198 10.44 37.51 1.51
N GLY A 199 10.53 36.60 2.48
CA GLY A 199 11.44 36.78 3.61
C GLY A 199 12.89 37.01 3.15
N PRO A 200 13.76 37.59 3.99
CA PRO A 200 15.07 38.11 3.59
C PRO A 200 15.95 37.10 2.82
N ILE A 201 15.84 35.81 3.16
CA ILE A 201 16.55 34.72 2.48
C ILE A 201 16.03 34.48 1.05
N ALA A 202 14.70 34.44 0.88
CA ALA A 202 14.08 34.27 -0.43
C ALA A 202 14.23 35.52 -1.31
N ALA A 203 14.19 36.72 -0.71
CA ALA A 203 14.47 37.97 -1.39
C ALA A 203 15.93 38.04 -1.88
N ALA A 204 16.90 37.59 -1.06
CA ALA A 204 18.30 37.52 -1.46
C ALA A 204 18.54 36.52 -2.61
N ALA A 205 17.87 35.36 -2.56
CA ALA A 205 17.93 34.34 -3.62
C ALA A 205 17.32 34.82 -4.94
N LEU A 206 16.18 35.53 -4.90
CA LEU A 206 15.56 36.12 -6.09
C LEU A 206 16.47 37.19 -6.72
N ARG A 207 17.10 38.05 -5.90
CA ARG A 207 18.06 39.05 -6.42
C ARG A 207 19.25 38.41 -7.12
N THR A 208 19.77 37.30 -6.60
CA THR A 208 20.89 36.57 -7.24
C THR A 208 20.47 35.82 -8.50
N ALA A 209 19.23 35.33 -8.58
CA ALA A 209 18.70 34.68 -9.78
C ALA A 209 18.49 35.68 -10.92
N PHE A 210 17.99 36.88 -10.63
CA PHE A 210 17.73 37.91 -11.64
C PHE A 210 18.95 38.78 -11.99
N SER A 211 20.03 38.75 -11.19
CA SER A 211 21.28 39.45 -11.51
C SER A 211 22.23 38.64 -12.42
N ARG A 212 21.91 37.38 -12.73
CA ARG A 212 22.71 36.51 -13.62
C ARG A 212 22.19 36.47 -15.07
N SER A 213 21.17 37.27 -15.38
CA SER A 213 20.56 37.37 -16.71
C SER A 213 20.70 38.76 -17.34
N ALA A 214 21.60 39.60 -16.81
CA ALA A 214 21.97 40.89 -17.37
C ALA A 214 23.43 40.86 -17.85
#